data_AF-A0A9Q6S4Z5-F1
#
_entry.id   AF-A0A9Q6S4Z5-F1
#
_cell.length_a   1.000
_cell.length_b   1.000
_cell.length_c   1.000
_cell.angle_alpha   90.00
_cell.angle_beta   90.00
_cell.angle_gamma   90.00
#
_symmetry.space_group_name_H-M   'P 1'
#
loop_
_entity.id
_entity.type
_entity.pdbx_description
1 polymer ?
#
loop_
_entity_poly.entity_id
_entity_poly.type
_entity_poly.pdbx_seq_one_letter_code
_entity_poly.pdbx_strand_id
1 'polypeptide(L)'
;MTLKHLPPTFCWTKTGTESSEELPNIVLQKEWERRLGGGRFLWGVGQSLGNSAQIAAHRTGSLLALFSPASSKPRQGGRKREDMLLWNAWIDSTGQVRQLPPHAFVVSRTVLPSGRRREQHYALVCSSPTELSMGTRLHIYPEHLRSVSTGKVLGPAQGTAVVDCTSRSGELSGKRYPVALAVELEAPYFVRLAQPVVLKARDFAEVNKATRDGDFAAFIELVGRLRTRPPQERVRGFTRDLFDMPPVEAMAAFNAAQAQASFAL
;
A
#
# COMPACT_ATOMS: atom_id res chain seq x y z
N MET A 1 17.80 -2.64 1.90
CA MET A 1 18.27 -3.69 0.97
C MET A 1 18.80 -3.09 -0.33
N THR A 2 19.88 -3.62 -0.91
CA THR A 2 20.42 -3.17 -2.20
C THR A 2 20.11 -4.18 -3.32
N LEU A 3 18.99 -3.96 -4.01
CA LEU A 3 18.54 -4.83 -5.09
C LEU A 3 19.42 -4.63 -6.35
N LYS A 4 20.11 -5.70 -6.80
CA LYS A 4 21.03 -5.66 -7.96
C LYS A 4 20.37 -5.97 -9.30
N HIS A 5 19.30 -6.76 -9.29
CA HIS A 5 18.52 -7.13 -10.46
C HIS A 5 17.04 -7.21 -10.07
N LEU A 6 16.13 -7.07 -11.05
CA LEU A 6 14.72 -7.33 -10.77
C LEU A 6 14.52 -8.81 -10.40
N PRO A 7 13.70 -9.11 -9.39
CA PRO A 7 13.30 -10.49 -9.13
C PRO A 7 12.40 -10.99 -10.28
N PRO A 8 12.32 -12.32 -10.49
CA PRO A 8 11.47 -12.89 -11.55
C PRO A 8 9.99 -12.62 -11.34
N THR A 9 9.55 -12.48 -10.08
CA THR A 9 8.19 -12.14 -9.69
C THR A 9 8.22 -11.06 -8.62
N PHE A 10 7.37 -10.04 -8.73
CA PHE A 10 7.26 -8.97 -7.74
C PHE A 10 5.90 -8.29 -7.79
N CYS A 11 5.54 -7.57 -6.72
CA CYS A 11 4.46 -6.59 -6.75
C CYS A 11 5.02 -5.27 -7.27
N TRP A 12 4.51 -4.78 -8.40
CA TRP A 12 4.85 -3.47 -8.92
C TRP A 12 3.76 -2.45 -8.60
N THR A 13 4.15 -1.30 -8.06
CA THR A 13 3.27 -0.18 -7.77
C THR A 13 3.79 1.10 -8.42
N LYS A 14 2.95 1.72 -9.26
CA LYS A 14 3.14 3.10 -9.72
C LYS A 14 2.62 4.04 -8.63
N THR A 15 3.53 4.75 -7.97
CA THR A 15 3.18 5.74 -6.95
C THR A 15 2.69 7.00 -7.64
N GLY A 16 1.37 7.16 -7.70
CA GLY A 16 0.72 8.39 -8.14
C GLY A 16 0.53 9.38 -6.99
N THR A 17 0.33 10.64 -7.31
CA THR A 17 0.09 11.72 -6.34
C THR A 17 -1.34 11.70 -5.79
N GLU A 18 -1.85 10.55 -5.31
CA GLU A 18 -3.20 10.50 -4.70
C GLU A 18 -3.35 11.56 -3.59
N SER A 19 -2.29 11.82 -2.83
CA SER A 19 -2.18 12.83 -1.78
C SER A 19 -1.64 14.21 -2.22
N SER A 20 -1.31 14.42 -3.50
CA SER A 20 -0.47 15.54 -3.99
C SER A 20 0.93 15.65 -3.35
N GLU A 21 1.31 14.65 -2.57
CA GLU A 21 2.57 14.62 -1.83
C GLU A 21 3.71 14.12 -2.72
N GLU A 22 4.91 14.66 -2.49
CA GLU A 22 6.12 14.22 -3.17
C GLU A 22 6.60 12.89 -2.58
N LEU A 23 7.12 12.01 -3.45
CA LEU A 23 7.57 10.67 -3.06
C LEU A 23 8.54 10.66 -1.86
N PRO A 24 9.52 11.59 -1.75
CA PRO A 24 10.40 11.64 -0.58
C PRO A 24 9.65 11.80 0.75
N ASN A 25 8.62 12.65 0.80
CA ASN A 25 7.84 12.88 2.01
C ASN A 25 6.99 11.65 2.35
N ILE A 26 6.40 10.99 1.34
CA ILE A 26 5.70 9.71 1.54
C ILE A 26 6.65 8.67 2.11
N VAL A 27 7.88 8.54 1.57
CA VAL A 27 8.86 7.57 2.06
C VAL A 27 9.29 7.89 3.50
N LEU A 28 9.50 9.16 3.85
CA LEU A 28 9.80 9.56 5.22
C LEU A 28 8.66 9.21 6.19
N GLN A 29 7.41 9.47 5.80
CA GLN A 29 6.24 9.05 6.58
C GLN A 29 6.21 7.53 6.77
N LYS A 30 6.52 6.76 5.72
CA LYS A 30 6.58 5.29 5.81
C LYS A 30 7.77 4.79 6.63
N GLU A 31 8.88 5.51 6.67
CA GLU A 31 9.99 5.22 7.58
C GLU A 31 9.57 5.43 9.05
N TRP A 32 8.79 6.47 9.33
CA TRP A 32 8.26 6.70 10.67
C TRP A 32 7.24 5.64 11.10
N GLU A 33 6.33 5.26 10.20
CA GLU A 33 5.45 4.11 10.41
C GLU A 33 6.26 2.84 10.68
N ARG A 34 7.29 2.57 9.87
CA ARG A 34 8.20 1.42 10.01
C ARG A 34 8.89 1.40 11.38
N ARG A 35 9.42 2.54 11.83
CA ARG A 35 10.09 2.68 13.14
C ARG A 35 9.13 2.36 14.28
N LEU A 36 7.89 2.86 14.21
CA LEU A 36 6.86 2.65 15.23
C LEU A 36 6.25 1.23 15.17
N GLY A 37 6.21 0.64 13.99
CA GLY A 37 5.66 -0.69 13.72
C GLY A 37 6.68 -1.83 13.76
N GLY A 38 7.86 -1.61 14.36
CA GLY A 38 8.87 -2.65 14.53
C GLY A 38 9.42 -3.23 13.21
N GLY A 39 9.49 -2.42 12.16
CA GLY A 39 9.88 -2.86 10.82
C GLY A 39 8.73 -2.90 9.81
N ARG A 40 7.47 -2.81 10.25
CA ARG A 40 6.29 -2.93 9.40
C ARG A 40 5.60 -1.59 9.15
N PHE A 41 5.01 -1.43 7.97
CA PHE A 41 4.25 -0.24 7.59
C PHE A 41 3.24 -0.56 6.49
N LEU A 42 2.30 0.36 6.23
CA LEU A 42 1.24 0.14 5.24
C LEU A 42 1.34 1.10 4.08
N TRP A 43 1.21 0.57 2.87
CA TRP A 43 1.18 1.39 1.65
C TRP A 43 -0.20 1.33 0.98
N GLY A 44 -0.93 2.44 0.98
CA GLY A 44 -2.25 2.54 0.37
C GLY A 44 -2.22 2.34 -1.16
N VAL A 45 -3.13 1.51 -1.68
CA VAL A 45 -3.26 1.21 -3.11
C VAL A 45 -4.73 1.17 -3.54
N GLY A 46 -5.00 1.66 -4.76
CA GLY A 46 -6.36 1.83 -5.27
C GLY A 46 -7.03 0.58 -5.85
N GLN A 47 -6.33 -0.55 -5.92
CA GLN A 47 -6.78 -1.74 -6.65
C GLN A 47 -6.59 -3.02 -5.83
N SER A 48 -7.49 -3.99 -6.05
CA SER A 48 -7.37 -5.33 -5.47
C SER A 48 -6.25 -6.13 -6.14
N LEU A 49 -5.45 -6.83 -5.33
CA LEU A 49 -4.52 -7.84 -5.81
C LEU A 49 -5.15 -9.25 -5.84
N GLY A 50 -6.38 -9.42 -5.32
CA GLY A 50 -6.97 -10.75 -5.13
C GLY A 50 -6.00 -11.68 -4.39
N ASN A 51 -5.87 -12.92 -4.87
CA ASN A 51 -4.94 -13.91 -4.31
C ASN A 51 -3.51 -13.82 -4.90
N SER A 52 -3.25 -12.89 -5.83
CA SER A 52 -1.99 -12.91 -6.59
C SER A 52 -0.73 -12.68 -5.74
N ALA A 53 -0.81 -11.83 -4.71
CA ALA A 53 0.31 -11.60 -3.80
C ALA A 53 0.65 -12.84 -2.99
N GLN A 54 -0.37 -13.51 -2.47
CA GLN A 54 -0.19 -14.72 -1.69
C GLN A 54 0.34 -15.88 -2.55
N ILE A 55 -0.24 -16.10 -3.74
CA ILE A 55 0.22 -17.13 -4.67
C ILE A 55 1.69 -16.90 -5.06
N ALA A 56 2.04 -15.66 -5.38
CA ALA A 56 3.42 -15.33 -5.72
C ALA A 56 4.36 -15.55 -4.53
N ALA A 57 4.02 -15.03 -3.34
CA ALA A 57 4.84 -15.19 -2.15
C ALA A 57 5.07 -16.67 -1.78
N HIS A 58 4.03 -17.52 -1.87
CA HIS A 58 4.16 -18.97 -1.64
C HIS A 58 5.06 -19.63 -2.69
N ARG A 59 4.94 -19.22 -3.96
CA ARG A 59 5.76 -19.77 -5.05
C ARG A 59 7.24 -19.38 -4.94
N THR A 60 7.53 -18.16 -4.46
CA THR A 60 8.90 -17.61 -4.42
C THR A 60 9.54 -17.60 -3.04
N GLY A 61 8.81 -17.97 -1.99
CA GLY A 61 9.25 -17.92 -0.58
C GLY A 61 9.19 -16.51 0.03
N SER A 62 9.35 -15.46 -0.76
CA SER A 62 9.14 -14.07 -0.39
C SER A 62 8.66 -13.23 -1.58
N LEU A 63 8.02 -12.10 -1.34
CA LEU A 63 7.54 -11.21 -2.40
C LEU A 63 8.03 -9.78 -2.16
N LEU A 64 8.69 -9.19 -3.15
CA LEU A 64 9.09 -7.79 -3.10
C LEU A 64 8.01 -6.88 -3.67
N ALA A 65 7.78 -5.73 -3.03
CA ALA A 65 7.07 -4.60 -3.60
C ALA A 65 8.07 -3.57 -4.14
N LEU A 66 7.98 -3.27 -5.43
CA LEU A 66 8.78 -2.27 -6.12
C LEU A 66 7.92 -1.06 -6.46
N PHE A 67 8.35 0.11 -6.01
CA PHE A 67 7.62 1.37 -6.18
C PHE A 67 8.31 2.24 -7.21
N SER A 68 7.55 2.68 -8.21
CA SER A 68 8.01 3.58 -9.25
C SER A 68 7.18 4.87 -9.28
N PRO A 69 7.80 6.06 -9.31
CA PRO A 69 7.07 7.30 -9.48
C PRO A 69 6.29 7.29 -10.79
N ALA A 70 5.01 7.69 -10.73
CA ALA A 70 4.22 7.87 -11.93
C ALA A 70 4.82 8.99 -12.79
N SER A 71 4.93 8.75 -14.09
CA SER A 71 5.52 9.67 -15.07
C SER A 71 4.71 10.97 -15.30
N SER A 72 3.53 11.13 -14.69
CA SER A 72 2.67 12.30 -14.87
C SER A 72 3.11 13.46 -13.97
N LYS A 73 3.40 14.63 -14.56
CA LYS A 73 3.51 15.91 -13.82
C LYS A 73 2.24 16.12 -12.97
N PRO A 74 2.36 16.62 -11.71
CA PRO A 74 1.19 17.07 -10.97
C PRO A 74 0.43 18.08 -11.82
N ARG A 75 -0.85 17.84 -12.12
CA ARG A 75 -1.67 18.89 -12.77
C ARG A 75 -1.74 20.06 -11.77
N GLN A 76 -1.04 21.14 -12.07
CA GLN A 76 -1.05 22.41 -11.30
C GLN A 76 -2.36 23.22 -11.48
N GLY A 77 -3.40 22.64 -12.08
CA GLY A 77 -4.70 23.30 -12.20
C GLY A 77 -5.38 23.34 -10.84
N GLY A 78 -5.73 24.54 -10.37
CA GLY A 78 -6.33 24.88 -9.07
C GLY A 78 -7.33 23.86 -8.55
N ARG A 79 -6.81 22.83 -7.90
CA ARG A 79 -7.59 21.69 -7.43
C ARG A 79 -8.15 22.10 -6.08
N LYS A 80 -9.44 22.45 -6.07
CA LYS A 80 -10.24 22.62 -4.85
C LYS A 80 -9.81 21.54 -3.86
N ARG A 81 -9.40 21.92 -2.63
CA ARG A 81 -8.96 21.01 -1.56
C ARG A 81 -9.84 19.76 -1.59
N GLU A 82 -9.32 18.65 -2.11
CA GLU A 82 -10.09 17.42 -2.24
C GLU A 82 -10.15 16.78 -0.86
N ASP A 83 -11.37 16.45 -0.42
CA ASP A 83 -11.56 15.77 0.86
C ASP A 83 -10.86 14.40 0.80
N MET A 84 -10.13 14.09 1.87
CA MET A 84 -9.41 12.84 2.01
C MET A 84 -10.19 11.89 2.93
N LEU A 85 -10.00 10.60 2.72
CA LEU A 85 -10.41 9.55 3.64
C LEU A 85 -9.19 9.06 4.40
N LEU A 86 -9.28 9.02 5.72
CA LEU A 86 -8.35 8.28 6.58
C LEU A 86 -8.96 6.89 6.86
N TRP A 87 -8.22 5.84 6.56
CA TRP A 87 -8.68 4.47 6.78
C TRP A 87 -8.32 4.00 8.17
N ASN A 88 -9.31 3.50 8.92
CA ASN A 88 -9.11 3.15 10.34
C ASN A 88 -8.95 1.67 10.61
N ALA A 89 -9.51 0.84 9.73
CA ALA A 89 -9.55 -0.59 9.90
C ALA A 89 -9.14 -1.29 8.61
N TRP A 90 -8.99 -2.61 8.72
CA TRP A 90 -8.89 -3.51 7.60
C TRP A 90 -9.84 -4.68 7.83
N ILE A 91 -10.13 -5.40 6.75
CA ILE A 91 -10.99 -6.57 6.79
C ILE A 91 -10.07 -7.77 6.72
N ASP A 92 -10.07 -8.53 7.80
CA ASP A 92 -9.42 -9.82 7.81
C ASP A 92 -10.14 -10.79 6.90
N SER A 93 -9.48 -11.89 6.65
CA SER A 93 -9.99 -12.96 5.82
C SER A 93 -11.24 -13.66 6.34
N THR A 94 -11.52 -13.62 7.64
CA THR A 94 -12.80 -14.09 8.21
C THR A 94 -13.92 -13.09 7.95
N GLY A 95 -13.63 -11.97 7.30
CA GLY A 95 -14.56 -10.87 7.08
C GLY A 95 -14.67 -9.94 8.29
N GLN A 96 -13.92 -10.18 9.36
CA GLN A 96 -13.94 -9.35 10.55
C GLN A 96 -13.18 -8.05 10.33
N VAL A 97 -13.75 -6.96 10.83
CA VAL A 97 -13.12 -5.65 10.79
C VAL A 97 -12.14 -5.54 11.96
N ARG A 98 -10.84 -5.42 11.65
CA ARG A 98 -9.78 -5.22 12.63
C ARG A 98 -9.21 -3.83 12.54
N GLN A 99 -8.82 -3.26 13.69
CA GLN A 99 -8.20 -1.95 13.69
C GLN A 99 -6.82 -2.01 13.02
N LEU A 100 -6.47 -0.93 12.34
CA LEU A 100 -5.09 -0.68 11.94
C LEU A 100 -4.28 -0.16 13.13
N PRO A 101 -2.95 -0.24 13.05
CA PRO A 101 -2.09 0.25 14.12
C PRO A 101 -2.28 1.74 14.39
N PRO A 102 -2.14 2.20 15.64
CA PRO A 102 -2.33 3.61 15.98
C PRO A 102 -1.40 4.57 15.23
N HIS A 103 -0.25 4.09 14.77
CA HIS A 103 0.73 4.86 14.01
C HIS A 103 0.52 4.79 12.49
N ALA A 104 -0.36 3.91 11.99
CA ALA A 104 -0.56 3.74 10.56
C ALA A 104 -1.37 4.90 9.97
N PHE A 105 -0.79 5.61 8.99
CA PHE A 105 -1.44 6.72 8.31
C PHE A 105 -1.67 6.39 6.83
N VAL A 106 -2.84 5.81 6.56
CA VAL A 106 -3.27 5.43 5.21
C VAL A 106 -4.42 6.31 4.77
N VAL A 107 -4.16 7.14 3.76
CA VAL A 107 -5.12 8.11 3.22
C VAL A 107 -5.41 7.85 1.74
N SER A 108 -6.60 8.24 1.30
CA SER A 108 -6.98 8.20 -0.11
C SER A 108 -7.95 9.32 -0.44
N ARG A 109 -8.09 9.69 -1.71
CA ARG A 109 -9.13 10.64 -2.15
C ARG A 109 -10.52 10.07 -1.93
N THR A 110 -11.46 10.92 -1.49
CA THR A 110 -12.89 10.59 -1.36
C THR A 110 -13.55 10.21 -2.68
N VAL A 111 -13.03 10.69 -3.81
CA VAL A 111 -13.60 10.50 -5.14
C VAL A 111 -12.58 9.84 -6.08
N LEU A 112 -13.03 8.87 -6.86
CA LEU A 112 -12.26 8.20 -7.91
C LEU A 112 -12.07 9.12 -9.12
N PRO A 113 -11.10 8.86 -10.02
CA PRO A 113 -10.97 9.61 -11.27
C PRO A 113 -12.25 9.67 -12.11
N SER A 114 -13.17 8.71 -11.94
CA SER A 114 -14.48 8.66 -12.60
C SER A 114 -15.54 9.58 -11.98
N GLY A 115 -15.22 10.32 -10.90
CA GLY A 115 -16.19 11.15 -10.17
C GLY A 115 -17.05 10.38 -9.15
N ARG A 116 -16.94 9.06 -9.09
CA ARG A 116 -17.67 8.22 -8.11
C ARG A 116 -17.01 8.30 -6.73
N ARG A 117 -17.82 8.20 -5.67
CA ARG A 117 -17.29 8.04 -4.30
C ARG A 117 -16.42 6.80 -4.21
N ARG A 118 -15.29 6.92 -3.50
CA ARG A 118 -14.41 5.80 -3.20
C ARG A 118 -15.02 4.97 -2.08
N GLU A 119 -15.51 3.78 -2.45
CA GLU A 119 -16.06 2.80 -1.51
C GLU A 119 -14.99 1.80 -1.03
N GLN A 120 -13.97 1.57 -1.84
CA GLN A 120 -12.94 0.57 -1.58
C GLN A 120 -11.55 1.17 -1.70
N HIS A 121 -10.69 0.76 -0.78
CA HIS A 121 -9.26 0.99 -0.83
C HIS A 121 -8.55 -0.17 -0.16
N TYR A 122 -7.26 -0.29 -0.42
CA TYR A 122 -6.48 -1.42 0.01
C TYR A 122 -5.10 -0.95 0.46
N ALA A 123 -4.37 -1.81 1.16
CA ALA A 123 -2.99 -1.54 1.51
C ALA A 123 -2.11 -2.76 1.27
N LEU A 124 -0.89 -2.51 0.82
CA LEU A 124 0.21 -3.46 0.91
C LEU A 124 0.73 -3.49 2.34
N VAL A 125 1.02 -4.69 2.84
CA VAL A 125 1.64 -4.91 4.15
C VAL A 125 3.14 -5.05 3.91
N CYS A 126 3.87 -3.97 4.16
CA CYS A 126 5.28 -3.86 3.85
C CYS A 126 6.12 -4.08 5.10
N SER A 127 7.31 -4.65 4.92
CA SER A 127 8.27 -4.89 5.98
C SER A 127 9.69 -4.55 5.50
N SER A 128 10.46 -3.92 6.38
CA SER A 128 11.88 -3.66 6.17
C SER A 128 12.62 -3.67 7.52
N PRO A 129 13.64 -4.53 7.69
CA PRO A 129 14.44 -4.55 8.91
C PRO A 129 15.35 -3.33 9.02
N THR A 130 15.62 -2.64 7.90
CA THR A 130 16.47 -1.45 7.82
C THR A 130 15.66 -0.22 7.47
N GLU A 131 16.27 0.96 7.65
CA GLU A 131 15.72 2.24 7.19
C GLU A 131 15.34 2.20 5.70
N LEU A 132 14.24 2.87 5.36
CA LEU A 132 13.78 2.99 3.98
C LEU A 132 14.70 3.94 3.20
N SER A 133 15.48 3.38 2.28
CA SER A 133 16.33 4.15 1.38
C SER A 133 15.68 4.31 0.01
N MET A 134 15.63 5.54 -0.49
CA MET A 134 15.30 5.78 -1.89
C MET A 134 16.54 5.65 -2.79
N GLY A 135 16.29 5.31 -4.05
CA GLY A 135 17.30 5.35 -5.09
C GLY A 135 17.85 3.95 -5.38
N THR A 136 17.42 3.41 -6.51
CA THR A 136 18.03 2.21 -7.10
C THR A 136 18.49 2.54 -8.52
N ARG A 137 19.38 1.71 -9.06
CA ARG A 137 19.76 1.79 -10.49
C ARG A 137 18.80 1.02 -11.40
N LEU A 138 17.79 0.37 -10.81
CA LEU A 138 16.88 -0.52 -11.50
C LEU A 138 15.76 0.24 -12.19
N HIS A 139 15.37 -0.29 -13.34
CA HIS A 139 14.29 0.24 -14.15
C HIS A 139 13.31 -0.90 -14.47
N ILE A 140 12.03 -0.59 -14.41
CA ILE A 140 10.94 -1.48 -14.77
C ILE A 140 10.44 -1.09 -16.16
N TYR A 141 10.26 -2.10 -17.00
CA TYR A 141 9.77 -1.99 -18.37
C TYR A 141 8.43 -2.74 -18.49
N PRO A 142 7.29 -2.05 -18.44
CA PRO A 142 5.98 -2.68 -18.28
C PRO A 142 5.59 -3.61 -19.43
N GLU A 143 6.07 -3.34 -20.65
CA GLU A 143 5.91 -4.22 -21.81
C GLU A 143 6.48 -5.64 -21.60
N HIS A 144 7.47 -5.79 -20.72
CA HIS A 144 8.11 -7.07 -20.37
C HIS A 144 7.56 -7.68 -19.08
N LEU A 145 6.43 -7.17 -18.60
CA LEU A 145 5.71 -7.68 -17.44
C LEU A 145 4.42 -8.37 -17.84
N ARG A 146 4.08 -9.45 -17.14
CA ARG A 146 2.78 -10.11 -17.24
C ARG A 146 2.16 -10.21 -15.86
N SER A 147 0.88 -9.86 -15.74
CA SER A 147 0.14 -10.02 -14.49
C SER A 147 0.09 -11.50 -14.11
N VAL A 148 0.45 -11.83 -12.87
CA VAL A 148 0.41 -13.21 -12.36
C VAL A 148 -1.02 -13.76 -12.38
N SER A 149 -2.02 -12.93 -12.12
CA SER A 149 -3.42 -13.35 -12.08
C SER A 149 -4.06 -13.57 -13.45
N THR A 150 -3.57 -12.91 -14.50
CA THR A 150 -4.23 -12.93 -15.82
C THR A 150 -3.35 -13.40 -16.97
N GLY A 151 -2.03 -13.45 -16.79
CA GLY A 151 -1.04 -13.68 -17.84
C GLY A 151 -0.95 -12.56 -18.87
N LYS A 152 -1.70 -11.46 -18.72
CA LYS A 152 -1.79 -10.35 -19.69
C LYS A 152 -0.80 -9.23 -19.38
N VAL A 153 -0.53 -8.41 -20.40
CA VAL A 153 0.20 -7.13 -20.25
C VAL A 153 -0.58 -6.20 -19.32
N LEU A 154 0.14 -5.37 -18.57
CA LEU A 154 -0.46 -4.40 -17.66
C LEU A 154 -1.14 -3.27 -18.41
N GLY A 155 -2.37 -2.95 -18.01
CA GLY A 155 -3.07 -1.78 -18.53
C GLY A 155 -2.40 -0.46 -18.11
N PRO A 156 -2.50 0.61 -18.91
CA PRO A 156 -1.92 1.92 -18.57
C PRO A 156 -2.47 2.47 -17.25
N ALA A 157 -3.74 2.19 -16.95
CA ALA A 157 -4.45 2.60 -15.74
C ALA A 157 -4.15 1.73 -14.50
N GLN A 158 -3.48 0.58 -14.65
CA GLN A 158 -3.22 -0.33 -13.55
C GLN A 158 -2.12 0.23 -12.66
N GLY A 159 -2.47 0.66 -11.45
CA GLY A 159 -1.57 1.31 -10.49
C GLY A 159 -0.72 0.32 -9.71
N THR A 160 -1.26 -0.86 -9.40
CA THR A 160 -0.59 -1.88 -8.59
C THR A 160 -0.91 -3.28 -9.13
N ALA A 161 0.09 -4.15 -9.21
CA ALA A 161 -0.06 -5.50 -9.75
C ALA A 161 1.04 -6.44 -9.27
N VAL A 162 0.72 -7.72 -9.09
CA VAL A 162 1.75 -8.78 -8.99
C VAL A 162 2.07 -9.29 -10.39
N VAL A 163 3.36 -9.35 -10.72
CA VAL A 163 3.84 -9.52 -12.08
C VAL A 163 4.98 -10.51 -12.17
N ASP A 164 5.03 -11.23 -13.28
CA ASP A 164 6.18 -11.99 -13.74
C ASP A 164 6.96 -11.18 -14.78
N CYS A 165 8.29 -11.19 -14.65
CA CYS A 165 9.23 -10.61 -15.60
C CYS A 165 9.57 -11.65 -16.68
N THR A 166 9.12 -11.41 -17.91
CA THR A 166 9.25 -12.38 -19.01
C THR A 166 10.55 -12.27 -19.79
N SER A 167 11.29 -11.16 -19.66
CA SER A 167 12.51 -10.88 -20.43
C SER A 167 13.71 -10.82 -19.50
N ARG A 168 14.67 -11.76 -19.66
CA ARG A 168 15.84 -11.87 -18.76
C ARG A 168 17.17 -11.41 -19.37
N SER A 169 17.27 -11.21 -20.68
CA SER A 169 18.51 -10.80 -21.33
C SER A 169 18.25 -10.37 -22.77
N GLY A 170 18.14 -9.07 -23.01
CA GLY A 170 17.94 -8.45 -24.32
C GLY A 170 17.80 -6.94 -24.16
N GLU A 171 17.96 -6.17 -25.23
CA GLU A 171 17.69 -4.72 -25.21
C GLU A 171 16.24 -4.48 -24.79
N LEU A 172 16.06 -4.09 -23.52
CA LEU A 172 14.75 -3.73 -22.98
C LEU A 172 14.31 -2.43 -23.65
N SER A 173 13.48 -2.56 -24.69
CA SER A 173 12.87 -1.44 -25.39
C SER A 173 11.54 -1.08 -24.75
N GLY A 174 11.19 0.22 -24.83
CA GLY A 174 9.90 0.77 -24.38
C GLY A 174 9.99 1.68 -23.16
N LYS A 175 8.87 1.86 -22.46
CA LYS A 175 8.72 2.90 -21.44
C LYS A 175 9.33 2.43 -20.12
N ARG A 176 10.48 2.98 -19.76
CA ARG A 176 11.13 2.69 -18.48
C ARG A 176 10.58 3.52 -17.32
N TYR A 177 10.48 2.88 -16.16
CA TYR A 177 10.13 3.49 -14.87
C TYR A 177 11.25 3.22 -13.86
N PRO A 178 11.86 4.23 -13.24
CA PRO A 178 12.85 3.98 -12.20
C PRO A 178 12.20 3.28 -11.00
N VAL A 179 12.92 2.39 -10.35
CA VAL A 179 12.53 1.85 -9.04
C VAL A 179 13.05 2.80 -7.97
N ALA A 180 12.14 3.49 -7.28
CA ALA A 180 12.48 4.45 -6.25
C ALA A 180 12.63 3.81 -4.87
N LEU A 181 11.79 2.82 -4.56
CA LEU A 181 11.79 2.08 -3.30
C LEU A 181 11.53 0.59 -3.58
N ALA A 182 12.22 -0.28 -2.84
CA ALA A 182 12.03 -1.72 -2.85
C ALA A 182 11.93 -2.22 -1.41
N VAL A 183 10.86 -2.95 -1.08
CA VAL A 183 10.63 -3.49 0.26
C VAL A 183 10.02 -4.88 0.16
N GLU A 184 10.10 -5.65 1.24
CA GLU A 184 9.43 -6.95 1.31
C GLU A 184 7.95 -6.77 1.64
N LEU A 185 7.12 -7.66 1.11
CA LEU A 185 5.75 -7.83 1.55
C LEU A 185 5.72 -8.95 2.59
N GLU A 186 5.10 -8.66 3.72
CA GLU A 186 4.91 -9.60 4.81
C GLU A 186 3.44 -10.00 4.88
N ALA A 187 3.16 -11.25 5.26
CA ALA A 187 1.79 -11.74 5.41
C ALA A 187 0.95 -10.78 6.28
N PRO A 188 -0.29 -10.45 5.88
CA PRO A 188 -1.08 -11.03 4.79
C PRO A 188 -0.78 -10.48 3.38
N TYR A 189 0.32 -9.75 3.20
CA TYR A 189 0.83 -9.12 1.97
C TYR A 189 -0.01 -7.95 1.45
N PHE A 190 -1.33 -8.08 1.57
CA PHE A 190 -2.31 -7.16 1.05
C PHE A 190 -3.62 -7.27 1.84
N VAL A 191 -4.23 -6.13 2.17
CA VAL A 191 -5.49 -6.07 2.94
C VAL A 191 -6.50 -5.12 2.31
N ARG A 192 -7.79 -5.42 2.48
CA ARG A 192 -8.88 -4.47 2.19
C ARG A 192 -9.06 -3.54 3.37
N LEU A 193 -9.04 -2.24 3.12
CA LEU A 193 -9.24 -1.24 4.16
C LEU A 193 -10.74 -1.00 4.43
N ALA A 194 -11.05 -0.60 5.65
CA ALA A 194 -12.40 -0.36 6.13
C ALA A 194 -12.48 0.82 7.10
N GLN A 195 -13.71 1.19 7.47
CA GLN A 195 -14.03 2.30 8.36
C GLN A 195 -13.33 3.62 7.96
N PRO A 196 -13.50 4.07 6.69
CA PRO A 196 -12.94 5.34 6.28
C PRO A 196 -13.65 6.48 7.00
N VAL A 197 -12.89 7.45 7.52
CA VAL A 197 -13.42 8.70 8.06
C VAL A 197 -12.96 9.86 7.19
N VAL A 198 -13.80 10.87 7.03
CA VAL A 198 -13.43 12.08 6.30
C VAL A 198 -12.36 12.82 7.10
N LEU A 199 -11.19 12.97 6.51
CA LEU A 199 -10.07 13.72 7.05
C LEU A 199 -10.15 15.16 6.53
N LYS A 200 -10.25 16.11 7.46
CA LYS A 200 -10.31 17.53 7.11
C LYS A 200 -9.01 17.95 6.43
N ALA A 201 -9.12 18.82 5.42
CA ALA A 201 -7.95 19.32 4.70
C ALA A 201 -6.92 20.03 5.61
N ARG A 202 -7.37 20.65 6.71
CA ARG A 202 -6.47 21.23 7.73
C ARG A 202 -5.65 20.16 8.43
N ASP A 203 -6.30 19.12 8.95
CA ASP A 203 -5.65 18.03 9.69
C ASP A 203 -4.65 17.30 8.79
N PHE A 204 -5.02 17.05 7.52
CA PHE A 204 -4.12 16.48 6.52
C PHE A 204 -2.90 17.38 6.23
N ALA A 205 -3.11 18.70 6.12
CA ALA A 205 -2.04 19.64 5.90
C ALA A 205 -1.08 19.76 7.10
N GLU A 206 -1.59 19.66 8.34
CA GLU A 206 -0.78 19.62 9.57
C GLU A 206 0.14 18.39 9.59
N VAL A 207 -0.39 17.19 9.29
CA VAL A 207 0.43 15.96 9.19
C VAL A 207 1.49 16.12 8.11
N ASN A 208 1.13 16.56 6.90
CA ASN A 208 2.10 16.72 5.82
C ASN A 208 3.16 17.79 6.12
N LYS A 209 2.80 18.83 6.90
CA LYS A 209 3.77 19.84 7.35
C LYS A 209 4.75 19.23 8.34
N ALA A 210 4.28 18.50 9.35
CA ALA A 210 5.16 17.80 10.28
C ALA A 210 6.13 16.85 9.55
N THR A 211 5.64 16.09 8.57
CA THR A 211 6.49 15.23 7.74
C THR A 211 7.55 16.01 6.97
N ARG A 212 7.18 17.09 6.28
CA ARG A 212 8.14 17.92 5.53
C ARG A 212 9.18 18.59 6.43
N ASP A 213 8.77 19.01 7.62
CA ASP A 213 9.62 19.67 8.59
C ASP A 213 10.52 18.66 9.35
N GLY A 214 10.33 17.35 9.13
CA GLY A 214 11.07 16.29 9.82
C GLY A 214 10.69 16.13 11.29
N ASP A 215 9.55 16.68 11.72
CA ASP A 215 9.09 16.66 13.09
C ASP A 215 8.37 15.35 13.43
N PHE A 216 9.17 14.36 13.84
CA PHE A 216 8.68 13.03 14.20
C PHE A 216 7.76 13.05 15.43
N ALA A 217 8.00 13.93 16.40
CA ALA A 217 7.18 14.01 17.61
C ALA A 217 5.79 14.56 17.29
N ALA A 218 5.71 15.64 16.52
CA ALA A 218 4.44 16.19 16.06
C ALA A 218 3.68 15.19 15.19
N PHE A 219 4.37 14.43 14.34
CA PHE A 219 3.74 13.37 13.54
C PHE A 219 3.04 12.33 14.43
N ILE A 220 3.72 11.80 15.44
CA ILE A 220 3.15 10.80 16.37
C ILE A 220 1.89 11.36 17.05
N GLU A 221 1.98 12.58 17.58
CA GLU A 221 0.85 13.22 18.27
C GLU A 221 -0.34 13.41 17.33
N LEU A 222 -0.11 13.97 16.15
CA LEU A 222 -1.16 14.26 15.16
C LEU A 222 -1.84 12.99 14.68
N VAL A 223 -1.06 11.97 14.28
CA VAL A 223 -1.61 10.69 13.79
C VAL A 223 -2.36 9.98 14.92
N GLY A 224 -1.78 9.89 16.12
CA GLY A 224 -2.44 9.29 17.28
C GLY A 224 -3.78 9.97 17.60
N ARG A 225 -3.82 11.31 17.61
CA ARG A 225 -5.05 12.09 17.81
C ARG A 225 -6.11 11.81 16.74
N LEU A 226 -5.72 11.74 15.46
CA LEU A 226 -6.65 11.48 14.36
C LEU A 226 -7.20 10.05 14.38
N ARG A 227 -6.39 9.09 14.82
CA ARG A 227 -6.71 7.66 14.90
C ARG A 227 -7.57 7.28 16.11
N THR A 228 -7.43 8.01 17.22
CA THR A 228 -8.21 7.79 18.46
C THR A 228 -9.60 8.42 18.45
N ARG A 229 -9.90 9.27 17.45
CA ARG A 229 -11.20 9.93 17.36
C ARG A 229 -12.29 8.87 17.12
N PRO A 230 -13.30 8.74 18.01
CA PRO A 230 -14.31 7.70 17.85
C PRO A 230 -15.06 7.91 16.54
N PRO A 231 -15.18 6.89 15.67
CA PRO A 231 -16.13 6.95 14.58
C PRO A 231 -17.53 7.02 15.20
N GLN A 232 -18.31 8.05 14.84
CA GLN A 232 -19.76 7.96 15.03
C GLN A 232 -20.22 6.74 14.22
N GLU A 233 -20.93 5.82 14.87
CA GLU A 233 -21.33 4.47 14.41
C GLU A 233 -20.30 3.34 14.67
N ARG A 234 -20.42 2.71 15.85
CA ARG A 234 -19.81 1.42 16.17
C ARG A 234 -20.79 0.28 15.86
N VAL A 235 -20.47 -0.58 14.89
CA VAL A 235 -21.00 -1.95 14.82
C VAL A 235 -20.03 -2.89 15.53
N ARG A 236 -20.59 -3.80 16.33
CA ARG A 236 -19.94 -4.68 17.33
C ARG A 236 -18.87 -5.61 16.74
N GLY A 237 -17.85 -5.90 17.57
CA GLY A 237 -16.88 -7.00 17.40
C GLY A 237 -15.44 -6.48 17.31
N PHE A 238 -14.76 -6.35 18.44
CA PHE A 238 -13.39 -5.82 18.51
C PHE A 238 -12.39 -6.95 18.75
N THR A 239 -11.42 -7.11 17.85
CA THR A 239 -10.26 -8.02 18.01
C THR A 239 -8.96 -7.30 17.63
N ARG A 240 -7.83 -7.77 18.16
CA ARG A 240 -6.44 -7.25 18.11
C ARG A 240 -6.00 -6.63 16.77
N ASP A 241 -5.07 -5.68 16.86
CA ASP A 241 -4.43 -4.94 15.75
C ASP A 241 -3.64 -5.85 14.78
N LEU A 242 -3.48 -5.42 13.52
CA LEU A 242 -2.74 -6.09 12.45
C LEU A 242 -1.31 -6.47 12.87
N PHE A 243 -0.60 -5.60 13.57
CA PHE A 243 0.82 -5.81 13.89
C PHE A 243 1.06 -6.61 15.18
N ASP A 244 0.03 -6.79 16.01
CA ASP A 244 0.09 -7.59 17.24
C ASP A 244 -0.15 -9.09 16.99
N MET A 245 -0.40 -9.51 15.75
CA MET A 245 -0.64 -10.90 15.40
C MET A 245 0.65 -11.62 14.93
N PRO A 246 0.90 -12.86 15.38
CA PRO A 246 1.92 -13.71 14.78
C PRO A 246 1.65 -13.92 13.28
N PRO A 247 2.69 -13.96 12.42
CA PRO A 247 2.52 -14.16 10.98
C PRO A 247 1.71 -15.41 10.62
N VAL A 248 1.87 -16.48 11.39
CA VAL A 248 1.15 -17.75 11.21
C VAL A 248 -0.35 -17.60 11.48
N GLU A 249 -0.75 -16.78 12.46
CA GLU A 249 -2.16 -16.52 12.78
C GLU A 249 -2.80 -15.61 11.72
N ALA A 250 -2.05 -14.60 11.24
CA ALA A 250 -2.49 -13.77 10.13
C ALA A 250 -2.69 -14.59 8.84
N MET A 251 -1.82 -15.57 8.58
CA MET A 251 -1.95 -16.50 7.45
C MET A 251 -3.05 -17.55 7.65
N ALA A 252 -3.22 -18.10 8.86
CA ALA A 252 -4.22 -19.11 9.16
C ALA A 252 -5.64 -18.54 9.10
N ALA A 253 -5.82 -17.33 9.65
CA ALA A 253 -7.03 -16.56 9.42
C ALA A 253 -7.29 -16.46 7.90
N PHE A 254 -6.24 -16.18 7.11
CA PHE A 254 -6.33 -16.00 5.66
C PHE A 254 -6.76 -17.25 4.88
N ASN A 255 -6.14 -18.39 5.17
CA ASN A 255 -6.36 -19.63 4.43
C ASN A 255 -7.71 -20.29 4.71
N ALA A 256 -8.24 -20.18 5.94
CA ALA A 256 -9.54 -20.76 6.29
C ALA A 256 -10.70 -20.20 5.42
N ALA A 257 -10.57 -18.96 4.96
CA ALA A 257 -11.56 -18.28 4.14
C ALA A 257 -11.59 -18.74 2.67
N GLN A 258 -10.45 -19.13 2.10
CA GLN A 258 -10.39 -19.67 0.73
C GLN A 258 -11.06 -21.05 0.61
N ALA A 259 -10.96 -21.87 1.67
CA ALA A 259 -11.59 -23.19 1.70
C ALA A 259 -13.12 -23.10 1.76
N GLN A 260 -13.69 -22.18 2.54
CA GLN A 260 -15.15 -22.02 2.65
C GLN A 260 -15.79 -21.40 1.40
N ALA A 261 -15.07 -20.58 0.65
CA ALA A 261 -15.55 -20.02 -0.62
C ALA A 261 -15.60 -21.05 -1.77
N SER A 262 -14.97 -22.21 -1.61
CA SER A 262 -14.94 -23.28 -2.62
C SER A 262 -16.09 -24.31 -2.45
N PHE A 263 -16.85 -24.22 -1.36
CA PHE A 263 -17.98 -25.13 -1.05
C PHE A 263 -19.37 -24.49 -1.18
N ALA A 264 -19.44 -23.28 -1.75
CA ALA A 264 -20.71 -22.62 -2.08
C ALA A 264 -20.84 -22.49 -3.62
N LEU A 265 -21.14 -23.60 -4.28
CA LEU A 265 -21.71 -23.67 -5.63
C LEU A 265 -22.93 -24.60 -5.59
#